data_AF-G4Z9N0-F1
#
_entry.id   AF-G4Z9N0-F1
#
_cell.length_a   1.000
_cell.length_b   1.000
_cell.length_c   1.000
_cell.angle_alpha   90.00
_cell.angle_beta   90.00
_cell.angle_gamma   90.00
#
_symmetry.space_group_name_H-M   'P 1'
#
loop_
_entity.id
_entity.type
_entity.pdbx_description
1 polymer ?
#
loop_
_entity_poly.entity_id
_entity_poly.type
_entity_poly.pdbx_seq_one_letter_code
_entity_poly.pdbx_strand_id
1 'polypeptide(L)'
;LLSTMAIKDKPITSKNPQANAICERVHLEIMNILRARPDLHGQLEVALDYAAYAIRTSYHSILRASPAQLLFGEDMITRQLHFANWSFLSKQRFAAILQDNERVNMKRLEYFYCVGDHVMLRIPARERKKTDPVAKGPFIVKEVFNNGTVLLDTGTTEYRANIRRIFP
;
A
#
# COMPACT_ATOMS: atom_id res chain seq x y z
N LEU A 1 22.74 9.86 -5.82
CA LEU A 1 22.63 8.56 -5.11
C LEU A 1 21.89 7.50 -5.93
N LEU A 2 20.65 7.74 -6.39
CA LEU A 2 19.92 6.73 -7.18
C LEU A 2 20.50 6.55 -8.60
N SER A 3 20.79 7.65 -9.30
CA SER A 3 21.41 7.64 -10.63
C SER A 3 22.77 6.93 -10.65
N THR A 4 23.56 7.11 -9.58
CA THR A 4 24.88 6.48 -9.42
C THR A 4 24.80 4.96 -9.20
N MET A 5 23.64 4.44 -8.79
CA MET A 5 23.39 3.00 -8.56
C MET A 5 22.51 2.37 -9.64
N ALA A 6 22.21 3.08 -10.73
CA ALA A 6 21.30 2.65 -11.79
C ALA A 6 19.88 2.27 -11.28
N ILE A 7 19.40 2.92 -10.21
CA ILE A 7 18.07 2.69 -9.64
C ILE A 7 17.11 3.75 -10.18
N LYS A 8 15.99 3.31 -10.76
CA LYS A 8 14.90 4.18 -11.21
C LYS A 8 13.92 4.46 -10.08
N ASP A 9 13.63 5.73 -9.85
CA ASP A 9 12.62 6.17 -8.88
C ASP A 9 11.20 5.89 -9.38
N LYS A 10 10.31 5.53 -8.45
CA LYS A 10 8.89 5.29 -8.70
C LYS A 10 8.05 5.97 -7.62
N PRO A 11 7.82 7.29 -7.71
CA PRO A 11 6.99 7.98 -6.76
C PRO A 11 5.53 7.49 -6.84
N ILE A 12 4.87 7.45 -5.68
CA ILE A 12 3.44 7.16 -5.58
C ILE A 12 2.61 8.44 -5.69
N THR A 13 1.31 8.29 -5.97
CA THR A 13 0.40 9.43 -5.99
C THR A 13 0.22 10.03 -4.59
N SER A 14 0.05 11.35 -4.56
CA SER A 14 -0.08 12.10 -3.31
C SER A 14 -1.28 11.63 -2.49
N LYS A 15 -1.06 11.46 -1.18
CA LYS A 15 -2.09 11.09 -0.19
C LYS A 15 -2.77 9.74 -0.53
N ASN A 16 -2.01 8.81 -1.09
CA ASN A 16 -2.46 7.46 -1.42
C ASN A 16 -1.58 6.41 -0.73
N PRO A 17 -1.72 6.20 0.60
CA PRO A 17 -0.90 5.22 1.34
C PRO A 17 -1.08 3.80 0.82
N GLN A 18 -2.23 3.49 0.19
CA GLN A 18 -2.49 2.18 -0.39
C GLN A 18 -1.56 1.85 -1.58
N ALA A 19 -1.02 2.85 -2.27
CA ALA A 19 -0.01 2.61 -3.30
C ALA A 19 1.30 2.04 -2.73
N ASN A 20 1.54 2.22 -1.42
CA ASN A 20 2.68 1.66 -0.70
C ASN A 20 2.22 0.70 0.43
N ALA A 21 1.11 -0.02 0.21
CA ALA A 21 0.44 -0.81 1.24
C ALA A 21 1.36 -1.86 1.92
N ILE A 22 2.35 -2.39 1.19
CA ILE A 22 3.29 -3.36 1.75
C ILE A 22 4.14 -2.72 2.86
N CYS A 23 4.75 -1.55 2.60
CA CYS A 23 5.52 -0.84 3.63
C CYS A 23 4.63 -0.39 4.78
N GLU A 24 3.43 0.10 4.50
CA GLU A 24 2.47 0.48 5.56
C GLU A 24 2.08 -0.72 6.44
N ARG A 25 1.93 -1.91 5.85
CA ARG A 25 1.68 -3.14 6.60
C ARG A 25 2.88 -3.53 7.45
N VAL A 26 4.10 -3.38 6.94
CA VAL A 26 5.34 -3.62 7.70
C VAL A 26 5.44 -2.68 8.90
N HIS A 27 5.13 -1.38 8.74
CA HIS A 27 5.09 -0.43 9.86
C HIS A 27 4.14 -0.89 10.96
N LEU A 28 2.97 -1.41 10.60
CA LEU A 28 2.02 -1.95 11.57
C LEU A 28 2.59 -3.16 12.32
N GLU A 29 3.25 -4.09 11.62
CA GLU A 29 3.87 -5.26 12.26
C GLU A 29 5.00 -4.88 13.22
N ILE A 30 5.87 -3.93 12.82
CA ILE A 30 6.90 -3.39 13.72
C ILE A 30 6.26 -2.85 15.00
N MET A 31 5.21 -2.03 14.88
CA MET A 31 4.52 -1.47 16.04
C MET A 31 3.83 -2.55 16.90
N ASN A 32 3.26 -3.59 16.30
CA ASN A 32 2.65 -4.69 17.04
C ASN A 32 3.70 -5.46 17.84
N ILE A 33 4.87 -5.73 17.25
CA ILE A 33 5.97 -6.42 17.93
C ILE A 33 6.50 -5.58 19.09
N LEU A 34 6.68 -4.27 18.89
CA LEU A 34 7.12 -3.36 19.96
C LEU A 34 6.10 -3.31 21.12
N ARG A 35 4.79 -3.28 20.82
CA ARG A 35 3.74 -3.32 21.85
C ARG A 35 3.71 -4.64 22.61
N ALA A 36 4.03 -5.75 21.93
CA ALA A 36 4.10 -7.07 22.55
C ALA A 36 5.37 -7.27 23.42
N ARG A 37 6.36 -6.38 23.30
CA ARG A 37 7.63 -6.42 24.03
C ARG A 37 7.88 -5.12 24.81
N PRO A 38 7.03 -4.81 25.82
CA PRO A 38 7.22 -3.60 26.64
C PRO A 38 8.54 -3.62 27.43
N ASP A 39 9.11 -4.81 27.65
CA ASP A 39 10.43 -5.00 28.25
C ASP A 39 11.57 -4.37 27.43
N LEU A 40 11.39 -4.21 26.11
CA LEU A 40 12.38 -3.61 25.21
C LEU A 40 12.19 -2.11 25.00
N HIS A 41 11.28 -1.44 25.72
CA HIS A 41 10.93 -0.03 25.47
C HIS A 41 12.14 0.93 25.58
N GLY A 42 13.09 0.64 26.48
CA GLY A 42 14.32 1.42 26.63
C GLY A 42 15.46 1.03 25.68
N GLN A 43 15.27 -0.01 24.84
CA GLN A 43 16.31 -0.60 24.00
C GLN A 43 15.85 -0.65 22.53
N LEU A 44 15.69 0.54 21.93
CA LEU A 44 15.09 0.65 20.59
C LEU A 44 15.83 -0.18 19.53
N GLU A 45 17.16 -0.18 19.52
CA GLU A 45 17.96 -0.94 18.55
C GLU A 45 17.69 -2.45 18.66
N VAL A 46 17.73 -3.00 19.87
CA VAL A 46 17.44 -4.41 20.15
C VAL A 46 16.00 -4.75 19.76
N ALA A 47 15.05 -3.84 20.04
CA ALA A 47 13.66 -4.01 19.70
C ALA A 47 13.43 -4.03 18.18
N LEU A 48 14.16 -3.20 17.42
CA LEU A 48 14.11 -3.16 15.96
C LEU A 48 14.75 -4.40 15.34
N ASP A 49 15.88 -4.88 15.86
CA ASP A 49 16.51 -6.12 15.40
C ASP A 49 15.60 -7.33 15.62
N TYR A 50 14.98 -7.40 16.81
CA TYR A 50 13.99 -8.41 17.12
C TYR A 50 12.78 -8.33 16.18
N ALA A 51 12.25 -7.13 15.94
CA ALA A 51 11.13 -6.94 15.02
C ALA A 51 11.49 -7.34 13.59
N ALA A 52 12.67 -6.97 13.11
CA ALA A 52 13.15 -7.35 11.80
C ALA A 52 13.31 -8.87 11.66
N TYR A 53 13.83 -9.55 12.70
CA TYR A 53 13.89 -11.01 12.74
C TYR A 53 12.49 -11.63 12.70
N ALA A 54 11.61 -11.21 13.59
CA ALA A 54 10.25 -11.75 13.70
C ALA A 54 9.45 -11.58 12.39
N ILE A 55 9.56 -10.44 11.70
CA ILE A 55 8.88 -10.22 10.42
C ILE A 55 9.40 -11.18 9.34
N ARG A 56 10.71 -11.45 9.31
CA ARG A 56 11.31 -12.39 8.34
C ARG A 56 10.90 -13.84 8.60
N THR A 57 10.75 -14.24 9.86
CA THR A 57 10.44 -15.62 10.24
C THR A 57 8.95 -15.93 10.37
N SER A 58 8.10 -14.90 10.49
CA SER A 58 6.66 -15.08 10.67
C SER A 58 5.99 -15.71 9.45
N TYR A 59 5.21 -16.77 9.69
CA TYR A 59 4.47 -17.46 8.66
C TYR A 59 3.30 -16.63 8.14
N HIS A 60 3.22 -16.45 6.82
CA HIS A 60 2.13 -15.71 6.20
C HIS A 60 1.05 -16.66 5.67
N SER A 61 -0.17 -16.58 6.20
CA SER A 61 -1.27 -17.51 5.89
C SER A 61 -1.61 -17.62 4.39
N ILE A 62 -1.61 -16.50 3.66
CA ILE A 62 -1.89 -16.49 2.20
C ILE A 62 -0.75 -17.11 1.39
N LEU A 63 0.52 -16.85 1.76
CA LEU A 63 1.68 -17.37 1.04
C LEU A 63 2.11 -18.74 1.53
N ARG A 64 1.53 -19.20 2.64
CA ARG A 64 1.88 -20.47 3.31
C ARG A 64 3.38 -20.66 3.54
N ALA A 65 4.09 -19.56 3.71
CA ALA A 65 5.54 -19.50 3.90
C ALA A 65 5.92 -18.21 4.63
N SER A 66 7.10 -18.18 5.24
CA SER A 66 7.70 -16.94 5.76
C SER A 66 8.48 -16.19 4.67
N PRO A 67 8.67 -14.87 4.79
CA PRO A 67 9.50 -14.12 3.84
C PRO A 67 10.92 -14.69 3.69
N ALA A 68 11.52 -15.17 4.77
CA ALA A 68 12.85 -15.77 4.72
C ALA A 68 12.87 -17.10 3.96
N GLN A 69 11.86 -17.96 4.14
CA GLN A 69 11.71 -19.20 3.38
C GLN A 69 11.61 -18.92 1.87
N LEU A 70 10.89 -17.87 1.48
CA LEU A 70 10.72 -17.50 0.06
C LEU A 70 11.98 -16.87 -0.54
N LEU A 71 12.78 -16.16 0.26
CA LEU A 71 13.99 -15.46 -0.20
C LEU A 71 15.22 -16.36 -0.22
N PHE A 72 15.43 -17.14 0.86
CA PHE A 72 16.63 -17.94 1.06
C PHE A 72 16.43 -19.42 0.76
N GLY A 73 15.18 -19.89 0.60
CA GLY A 73 14.89 -21.31 0.39
C GLY A 73 15.06 -22.16 1.65
N GLU A 74 15.18 -21.53 2.83
CA GLU A 74 15.39 -22.19 4.11
C GLU A 74 14.61 -21.51 5.23
N ASP A 75 14.16 -22.30 6.20
CA ASP A 75 13.56 -21.79 7.43
C ASP A 75 14.64 -21.22 8.37
N MET A 76 14.46 -19.99 8.85
CA MET A 76 15.46 -19.36 9.73
C MET A 76 15.53 -19.98 11.13
N ILE A 77 14.47 -20.66 11.59
CA ILE A 77 14.38 -21.25 12.92
C ILE A 77 14.88 -22.70 12.87
N THR A 78 14.30 -23.51 11.98
CA THR A 78 14.60 -24.95 11.92
C THR A 78 15.72 -25.30 10.94
N ARG A 79 16.16 -24.36 10.10
CA ARG A 79 17.10 -24.57 8.97
C ARG A 79 16.63 -25.64 7.99
N GLN A 80 15.34 -25.93 7.97
CA GLN A 80 14.77 -26.87 7.03
C GLN A 80 14.67 -26.23 5.64
N LEU A 81 15.09 -26.98 4.61
CA LEU A 81 14.93 -26.58 3.22
C LEU A 81 13.44 -26.35 2.90
N HIS A 82 13.15 -25.28 2.18
CA HIS A 82 11.82 -24.89 1.73
C HIS A 82 11.80 -24.76 0.21
N PHE A 83 10.95 -25.58 -0.44
CA PHE A 83 10.72 -25.51 -1.89
C PHE A 83 9.41 -24.77 -2.18
N ALA A 84 9.53 -23.53 -2.66
CA ALA A 84 8.39 -22.69 -2.97
C ALA A 84 7.80 -23.03 -4.36
N ASN A 85 6.53 -23.43 -4.42
CA ASN A 85 5.79 -23.51 -5.69
C ASN A 85 5.27 -22.12 -6.09
N TRP A 86 6.11 -21.35 -6.77
CA TRP A 86 5.78 -19.98 -7.21
C TRP A 86 4.49 -19.87 -8.02
N SER A 87 4.18 -20.87 -8.84
CA SER A 87 2.95 -20.89 -9.65
C SER A 87 1.70 -20.96 -8.77
N PHE A 88 1.73 -21.79 -7.73
CA PHE A 88 0.65 -21.94 -6.77
C PHE A 88 0.51 -20.69 -5.89
N LEU A 89 1.62 -20.19 -5.37
CA LEU A 89 1.64 -19.00 -4.51
C LEU A 89 1.12 -17.75 -5.23
N SER A 90 1.52 -17.57 -6.50
CA SER A 90 1.04 -16.47 -7.33
C SER A 90 -0.48 -16.53 -7.51
N LYS A 91 -1.02 -17.71 -7.84
CA LYS A 91 -2.47 -17.93 -8.00
C LYS A 91 -3.23 -17.67 -6.70
N GLN A 92 -2.74 -18.17 -5.58
CA GLN A 92 -3.37 -17.99 -4.27
C GLN A 92 -3.39 -16.51 -3.86
N ARG A 93 -2.25 -15.81 -4.04
CA ARG A 93 -2.16 -14.37 -3.78
C ARG A 93 -3.12 -13.58 -4.69
N PHE A 94 -3.19 -13.94 -5.97
CA PHE A 94 -4.09 -13.28 -6.91
C PHE A 94 -5.57 -13.46 -6.54
N ALA A 95 -5.98 -14.67 -6.18
CA ALA A 95 -7.35 -14.94 -5.73
C ALA A 95 -7.73 -14.14 -4.48
N ALA A 96 -6.82 -14.04 -3.49
CA ALA A 96 -7.03 -13.23 -2.30
C ALA A 96 -7.18 -11.73 -2.64
N ILE A 97 -6.35 -11.21 -3.56
CA ILE A 97 -6.45 -9.82 -4.02
C ILE A 97 -7.80 -9.57 -4.70
N LEU A 98 -8.29 -10.49 -5.52
CA LEU A 98 -9.58 -10.35 -6.20
C LEU A 98 -10.74 -10.29 -5.19
N GLN A 99 -10.77 -11.22 -4.24
CA GLN A 99 -11.78 -11.27 -3.18
C GLN A 99 -11.78 -10.00 -2.33
N ASP A 100 -10.60 -9.49 -1.97
CA ASP A 100 -10.48 -8.24 -1.21
C ASP A 100 -10.92 -7.02 -2.02
N ASN A 101 -10.60 -6.98 -3.32
CA ASN A 101 -11.04 -5.91 -4.21
C ASN A 101 -12.57 -5.90 -4.35
N GLU A 102 -13.19 -7.06 -4.56
CA GLU A 102 -14.65 -7.20 -4.58
C GLU A 102 -15.25 -6.68 -3.27
N ARG A 103 -14.78 -7.19 -2.12
CA ARG A 103 -15.25 -6.79 -0.79
C ARG A 103 -15.15 -5.29 -0.54
N VAL A 104 -14.03 -4.66 -0.91
CA VAL A 104 -13.81 -3.22 -0.73
C VAL A 104 -14.65 -2.39 -1.70
N ASN A 105 -14.89 -2.90 -2.91
CA ASN A 105 -15.66 -2.19 -3.94
C ASN A 105 -17.18 -2.40 -3.82
N MET A 106 -17.68 -3.35 -3.02
CA MET A 106 -19.13 -3.62 -2.87
C MET A 106 -19.99 -2.39 -2.57
N LYS A 107 -19.43 -1.38 -1.87
CA LYS A 107 -20.14 -0.15 -1.49
C LYS A 107 -19.86 1.02 -2.44
N ARG A 108 -19.05 0.84 -3.48
CA ARG A 108 -18.67 1.92 -4.39
C ARG A 108 -19.64 2.00 -5.54
N LEU A 109 -19.91 3.23 -5.98
CA LEU A 109 -20.56 3.48 -7.25
C LEU A 109 -19.63 3.02 -8.37
N GLU A 110 -20.15 2.19 -9.27
CA GLU A 110 -19.46 1.85 -10.50
C GLU A 110 -19.53 3.05 -11.44
N TYR A 111 -18.39 3.71 -11.65
CA TYR A 111 -18.27 4.87 -12.52
C TYR A 111 -16.96 4.81 -13.29
N PHE A 112 -17.05 4.99 -14.61
CA PHE A 112 -15.91 5.03 -15.50
C PHE A 112 -15.61 6.49 -15.84
N TYR A 113 -14.50 7.00 -15.32
CA TYR A 113 -14.07 8.37 -15.58
C TYR A 113 -13.55 8.51 -17.01
N CYS A 114 -14.00 9.56 -17.69
CA CYS A 114 -13.62 9.97 -19.02
C CYS A 114 -12.88 11.31 -18.99
N VAL A 115 -12.11 11.59 -20.04
CA VAL A 115 -11.50 12.91 -20.24
C VAL A 115 -12.61 13.94 -20.49
N GLY A 116 -12.55 15.08 -19.79
CA GLY A 116 -13.57 16.13 -19.82
C GLY A 116 -14.58 16.07 -18.67
N ASP A 117 -14.61 14.99 -17.88
CA ASP A 117 -15.51 14.88 -16.73
C ASP A 117 -15.17 15.92 -15.66
N HIS A 118 -16.21 16.46 -15.03
CA HIS A 118 -16.07 17.31 -13.86
C HIS A 118 -16.14 16.45 -12.60
N VAL A 119 -15.12 16.53 -11.76
CA VAL A 119 -15.02 15.72 -10.56
C VAL A 119 -14.65 16.55 -9.35
N MET A 120 -15.15 16.15 -8.19
CA MET A 120 -14.80 16.70 -6.90
C MET A 120 -13.66 15.90 -6.27
N LEU A 121 -12.62 16.58 -5.79
CA LEU A 121 -11.49 15.96 -5.10
C LEU A 121 -11.70 15.97 -3.59
N ARG A 122 -11.74 14.78 -2.99
CA ARG A 122 -11.86 14.60 -1.53
C ARG A 122 -10.58 15.03 -0.80
N ILE A 123 -10.76 15.85 0.22
CA ILE A 123 -9.69 16.29 1.13
C ILE A 123 -9.54 15.26 2.25
N PRO A 124 -8.31 14.80 2.58
CA PRO A 124 -8.10 13.89 3.70
C PRO A 124 -8.57 14.49 5.04
N ALA A 125 -9.16 13.65 5.88
CA ALA A 125 -9.70 14.08 7.17
C ALA A 125 -8.64 14.62 8.15
N ARG A 126 -7.38 14.18 8.03
CA ARG A 126 -6.28 14.67 8.88
C ARG A 126 -5.86 16.11 8.57
N GLU A 127 -6.16 16.59 7.37
CA GLU A 127 -5.73 17.91 6.89
C GLU A 127 -6.83 18.97 6.96
N ARG A 128 -8.05 18.57 7.31
CA ARG A 128 -9.22 19.45 7.35
C ARG A 128 -9.53 19.85 8.79
N LYS A 129 -9.88 21.12 9.01
CA LYS A 129 -10.56 21.54 10.24
C LYS A 129 -12.01 21.06 10.21
N LYS A 130 -12.68 21.05 11.37
CA LYS A 130 -14.06 20.55 11.50
C LYS A 130 -15.06 21.28 10.60
N THR A 131 -14.85 22.57 10.35
CA THR A 131 -15.69 23.45 9.53
C THR A 131 -15.32 23.45 8.05
N ASP A 132 -14.19 22.86 7.67
CA ASP A 132 -13.70 22.91 6.30
C ASP A 132 -14.53 21.99 5.39
N PRO A 133 -14.69 22.35 4.10
CA PRO A 133 -15.38 21.51 3.13
C PRO A 133 -14.66 20.16 2.98
N VAL A 134 -15.43 19.10 2.75
CA VAL A 134 -14.91 17.73 2.62
C VAL A 134 -14.27 17.48 1.25
N ALA A 135 -14.59 18.31 0.27
CA ALA A 135 -14.10 18.21 -1.10
C ALA A 135 -13.83 19.60 -1.70
N LYS A 136 -13.00 19.63 -2.75
CA LYS A 136 -12.67 20.80 -3.57
C LYS A 136 -12.95 20.51 -5.03
N GLY A 137 -13.30 21.54 -5.79
CA GLY A 137 -13.64 21.43 -7.21
C GLY A 137 -14.89 22.25 -7.55
N PRO A 138 -15.51 22.00 -8.71
CA PRO A 138 -15.21 20.91 -9.64
C PRO A 138 -13.87 21.10 -10.38
N PHE A 139 -13.19 20.01 -10.68
CA PHE A 139 -11.98 19.97 -11.52
C PHE A 139 -12.22 19.11 -12.76
N ILE A 140 -11.57 19.45 -13.87
CA ILE A 140 -11.73 18.73 -15.13
C ILE A 140 -10.70 17.60 -15.21
N VAL A 141 -11.13 16.41 -15.60
CA VAL A 141 -10.23 15.28 -15.89
C VAL A 141 -9.55 15.52 -17.24
N LYS A 142 -8.23 15.67 -17.24
CA LYS A 142 -7.42 15.86 -18.45
C LYS A 142 -6.95 14.55 -19.06
N GLU A 143 -6.60 13.57 -18.22
CA GLU A 143 -6.10 12.27 -18.65
C GLU A 143 -6.48 11.18 -17.65
N VAL A 144 -6.76 9.98 -18.15
CA VAL A 144 -7.09 8.80 -17.35
C VAL A 144 -6.02 7.72 -17.56
N PHE A 145 -5.45 7.21 -16.48
CA PHE A 145 -4.39 6.20 -16.52
C PHE A 145 -4.90 4.81 -16.11
N ASN A 146 -4.30 3.76 -16.70
CA ASN A 146 -4.64 2.35 -16.45
C ASN A 146 -4.37 1.85 -15.01
N ASN A 147 -3.70 2.64 -14.18
CA ASN A 147 -3.37 2.30 -12.78
C ASN A 147 -4.38 2.88 -11.77
N GLY A 148 -5.58 3.27 -12.22
CA GLY A 148 -6.62 3.85 -11.36
C GLY A 148 -6.25 5.23 -10.83
N THR A 149 -5.52 6.02 -11.63
CA THR A 149 -5.22 7.43 -11.35
C THR A 149 -5.68 8.30 -12.51
N VAL A 150 -6.01 9.55 -12.22
CA VAL A 150 -6.39 10.55 -13.21
C VAL A 150 -5.56 11.80 -13.01
N LEU A 151 -5.35 12.54 -14.10
CA LEU A 151 -4.77 13.87 -14.07
C LEU A 151 -5.88 14.91 -14.07
N LEU A 152 -5.93 15.72 -13.01
CA LEU A 152 -6.92 16.80 -12.86
C LEU A 152 -6.29 18.13 -13.23
N ASP A 153 -7.06 18.97 -13.92
CA ASP A 153 -6.73 20.37 -14.12
C ASP A 153 -7.31 21.20 -12.97
N THR A 154 -6.43 21.80 -12.15
CA THR A 154 -6.83 22.69 -11.05
C THR A 154 -6.84 24.18 -11.46
N GLY A 155 -6.64 24.47 -12.74
CA GLY A 155 -6.53 25.81 -13.33
C GLY A 155 -5.14 26.43 -13.16
N THR A 156 -4.46 26.16 -12.05
CA THR A 156 -3.08 26.63 -11.80
C THR A 156 -2.03 25.56 -12.03
N THR A 157 -2.35 24.29 -11.72
CA THR A 157 -1.43 23.17 -11.85
C THR A 157 -2.17 21.88 -12.22
N GLU A 158 -1.43 20.93 -12.76
CA GLU A 158 -1.94 19.58 -12.96
C GLU A 158 -1.75 18.75 -11.67
N TYR A 159 -2.79 18.03 -11.27
CA TYR A 159 -2.77 17.23 -10.06
C TYR A 159 -3.14 15.79 -10.34
N ARG A 160 -2.18 14.87 -10.10
CA ARG A 160 -2.43 13.43 -10.25
C ARG A 160 -3.10 12.86 -9.00
N ALA A 161 -4.36 12.45 -9.14
CA ALA A 161 -5.18 11.90 -8.07
C ALA A 161 -5.47 10.41 -8.30
N ASN A 162 -5.68 9.66 -7.22
CA ASN A 162 -6.23 8.30 -7.32
C ASN A 162 -7.76 8.36 -7.43
N ILE A 163 -8.37 7.47 -8.21
CA ILE A 163 -9.83 7.43 -8.42
C ILE A 163 -10.63 7.28 -7.11
N ARG A 164 -10.03 6.69 -6.06
CA ARG A 164 -10.64 6.53 -4.74
C ARG A 164 -10.78 7.85 -3.97
N ARG A 165 -10.14 8.92 -4.46
CA ARG A 165 -10.17 10.26 -3.85
C ARG A 165 -11.03 11.24 -4.63
N ILE A 166 -11.64 10.82 -5.73
CA ILE A 166 -12.54 11.67 -6.52
C ILE A 166 -13.94 11.07 -6.55
N PHE A 167 -14.92 11.92 -6.83
CA PHE A 167 -16.29 11.53 -7.10
C PHE A 167 -16.87 12.50 -8.14
N PRO A 168 -17.75 12.02 -9.04
CA PRO A 168 -18.49 12.90 -9.94
C PRO A 168 -19.38 13.87 -9.15
#